data_AF-A0A0G1MWF5-F1
#
_entry.id   AF-A0A0G1MWF5-F1
#
_cell.length_a   1.000
_cell.length_b   1.000
_cell.length_c   1.000
_cell.angle_alpha   90.00
_cell.angle_beta   90.00
_cell.angle_gamma   90.00
#
_symmetry.space_group_name_H-M   'P 1'
#
loop_
_entity.id
_entity.type
_entity.pdbx_description
1 polymer ?
#
loop_
_entity_poly.entity_id
_entity_poly.type
_entity_poly.pdbx_seq_one_letter_code
_entity_poly.pdbx_strand_id
1 'polypeptide(L)'
;EMDEKLSTEARAKIKEQNKTIFEVLTMASLVEAEGKTAEDRALIADILWRRLRVGMPLQVDSSMGTYKEKGLPAAPINNPSLASINASINPTSNAYWYFISGRDGKMYYARTLDEHNRNIARYLR
;
A
#
# COMPACT_ATOMS: atom_id res chain seq x y z
N GLU A 1 -19.99 6.56 -10.59
CA GLU A 1 -19.14 7.35 -9.66
C GLU A 1 -19.15 6.71 -8.28
N MET A 2 -18.06 6.84 -7.48
CA MET A 2 -17.71 6.22 -6.17
C MET A 2 -18.58 5.07 -5.59
N ASP A 3 -19.90 5.21 -5.49
CA ASP A 3 -20.83 4.15 -5.08
C ASP A 3 -20.73 2.89 -5.96
N GLU A 4 -20.43 3.05 -7.24
CA GLU A 4 -20.18 1.93 -8.15
C GLU A 4 -18.86 1.20 -7.84
N LYS A 5 -17.86 1.91 -7.29
CA LYS A 5 -16.56 1.32 -6.89
C LYS A 5 -16.62 0.62 -5.54
N LEU A 6 -17.63 0.92 -4.70
CA LEU A 6 -17.77 0.41 -3.33
C LEU A 6 -19.10 -0.33 -3.19
N SER A 7 -19.13 -1.58 -3.65
CA SER A 7 -20.28 -2.46 -3.51
C SER A 7 -20.69 -2.67 -2.05
N THR A 8 -21.93 -3.11 -1.83
CA THR A 8 -22.45 -3.43 -0.50
C THR A 8 -21.56 -4.43 0.23
N GLU A 9 -21.05 -5.44 -0.47
CA GLU A 9 -20.15 -6.46 0.06
C GLU A 9 -18.80 -5.86 0.44
N ALA A 10 -18.25 -4.97 -0.38
CA ALA A 10 -17.00 -4.27 -0.07
C ALA A 10 -17.15 -3.45 1.21
N ARG A 11 -18.26 -2.70 1.37
CA ARG A 11 -18.53 -1.92 2.57
C ARG A 11 -18.68 -2.79 3.82
N ALA A 12 -19.34 -3.94 3.71
CA ALA A 12 -19.47 -4.90 4.80
C ALA A 12 -18.09 -5.42 5.26
N LYS A 13 -17.24 -5.85 4.30
CA LYS A 13 -15.88 -6.30 4.60
C LYS A 13 -15.02 -5.24 5.27
N ILE A 14 -15.09 -3.99 4.80
CA ILE A 14 -14.35 -2.86 5.40
C ILE A 14 -14.75 -2.70 6.88
N LYS A 15 -16.06 -2.77 7.17
CA LYS A 15 -16.58 -2.68 8.53
C LYS A 15 -16.12 -3.85 9.41
N GLU A 16 -16.14 -5.08 8.89
CA GLU A 16 -15.64 -6.28 9.60
C GLU A 16 -14.15 -6.16 9.96
N GLN A 17 -13.37 -5.48 9.13
CA GLN A 17 -11.94 -5.24 9.35
C GLN A 17 -11.63 -4.08 10.31
N ASN A 18 -12.65 -3.50 10.95
CA ASN A 18 -12.57 -2.29 11.79
C ASN A 18 -11.88 -1.11 11.09
N LYS A 19 -12.15 -0.95 9.79
CA LYS A 19 -11.67 0.18 8.99
C LYS A 19 -12.84 1.04 8.56
N THR A 20 -12.54 2.30 8.30
CA THR A 20 -13.46 3.21 7.62
C THR A 20 -13.24 3.14 6.11
N ILE A 21 -14.27 3.53 5.35
CA ILE A 21 -14.16 3.68 3.89
C ILE A 21 -13.05 4.69 3.56
N PHE A 22 -12.96 5.76 4.35
CA PHE A 22 -11.94 6.79 4.17
C PHE A 22 -10.51 6.22 4.29
N GLU A 23 -10.23 5.45 5.34
CA GLU A 23 -8.91 4.82 5.51
C GLU A 23 -8.57 3.88 4.35
N VAL A 24 -9.55 3.13 3.84
CA VAL A 24 -9.36 2.23 2.71
C VAL A 24 -9.12 3.01 1.41
N LEU A 25 -9.83 4.11 1.18
CA LEU A 25 -9.58 4.97 0.02
C LEU A 25 -8.21 5.65 0.09
N THR A 26 -7.82 6.13 1.27
CA THR A 26 -6.49 6.71 1.49
C THR A 26 -5.40 5.66 1.26
N MET A 27 -5.55 4.46 1.83
CA MET A 27 -4.63 3.35 1.58
C MET A 27 -4.56 3.00 0.09
N ALA A 28 -5.71 2.89 -0.59
CA ALA A 28 -5.78 2.58 -2.00
C ALA A 28 -5.11 3.64 -2.87
N SER A 29 -5.17 4.92 -2.48
CA SER A 29 -4.48 5.99 -3.21
C SER A 29 -2.95 5.89 -3.11
N LEU A 30 -2.43 5.46 -1.96
CA LEU A 30 -1.01 5.18 -1.80
C LEU A 30 -0.60 3.97 -2.64
N VAL A 31 -1.36 2.87 -2.52
CA VAL A 31 -1.13 1.63 -3.27
C VAL A 31 -1.18 1.85 -4.79
N GLU A 32 -2.10 2.69 -5.28
CA GLU A 32 -2.20 3.06 -6.70
C GLU A 32 -0.93 3.73 -7.22
N ALA A 33 -0.31 4.59 -6.40
CA ALA A 33 0.88 5.33 -6.80
C ALA A 33 2.15 4.47 -6.79
N GLU A 34 2.20 3.44 -5.94
CA GLU A 34 3.39 2.58 -5.76
C GLU A 34 3.34 1.29 -6.60
N GLY A 35 2.16 0.70 -6.77
CA GLY A 35 1.99 -0.62 -7.38
C GLY A 35 1.64 -0.57 -8.86
N LYS A 36 2.42 -1.26 -9.70
CA LYS A 36 2.20 -1.33 -11.15
C LYS A 36 1.18 -2.39 -11.56
N THR A 37 1.23 -3.56 -10.93
CA THR A 37 0.35 -4.70 -11.20
C THR A 37 -0.65 -4.91 -10.08
N ALA A 38 -1.71 -5.69 -10.33
CA ALA A 38 -2.69 -6.03 -9.29
C ALA A 38 -2.05 -6.83 -8.15
N GLU A 39 -1.11 -7.71 -8.49
CA GLU A 39 -0.32 -8.52 -7.57
C GLU A 39 0.56 -7.63 -6.69
N ASP A 40 1.30 -6.70 -7.29
CA ASP A 40 2.14 -5.76 -6.54
C ASP A 40 1.31 -4.90 -5.59
N ARG A 41 0.17 -4.40 -6.06
CA ARG A 41 -0.76 -3.61 -5.23
C ARG A 41 -1.24 -4.40 -4.01
N ALA A 42 -1.58 -5.67 -4.19
CA ALA A 42 -2.04 -6.52 -3.09
C ALA A 42 -0.93 -6.81 -2.07
N LEU A 43 0.32 -6.97 -2.51
CA LEU A 43 1.48 -7.14 -1.63
C LEU A 43 1.82 -5.85 -0.87
N ILE A 44 1.88 -4.72 -1.59
CA ILE A 44 2.15 -3.40 -1.00
C ILE A 44 1.07 -3.04 0.03
N ALA A 45 -0.21 -3.27 -0.28
CA ALA A 45 -1.30 -3.02 0.66
C ALA A 45 -1.12 -3.78 1.99
N ASP A 46 -0.71 -5.06 1.94
CA ASP A 46 -0.41 -5.82 3.16
C ASP A 46 0.74 -5.21 3.96
N ILE A 47 1.83 -4.82 3.28
CA ILE A 47 3.00 -4.18 3.91
C ILE A 47 2.57 -2.90 4.62
N LEU A 48 1.83 -2.02 3.94
CA LEU A 48 1.41 -0.73 4.49
C LEU A 48 0.43 -0.90 5.65
N TRP A 49 -0.53 -1.82 5.57
CA TRP A 49 -1.41 -2.13 6.70
C TRP A 49 -0.65 -2.67 7.91
N ARG A 50 0.35 -3.53 7.69
CA ARG A 50 1.19 -4.04 8.78
C ARG A 50 2.04 -2.94 9.40
N ARG A 51 2.64 -2.05 8.59
CA ARG A 51 3.38 -0.87 9.06
C ARG A 51 2.48 0.04 9.91
N LEU A 52 1.28 0.35 9.41
CA LEU A 52 0.30 1.17 10.13
C LEU A 52 -0.06 0.56 11.49
N ARG A 53 -0.32 -0.75 11.54
CA ARG A 53 -0.71 -1.47 12.77
C ARG A 53 0.34 -1.39 13.87
N VAL A 54 1.62 -1.40 13.51
CA VAL A 54 2.74 -1.34 14.48
C VAL A 54 3.27 0.08 14.70
N GLY A 55 2.61 1.09 14.13
CA GLY A 55 3.03 2.50 14.25
C GLY A 55 4.35 2.82 13.55
N MET A 56 4.70 2.05 12.50
CA MET A 56 5.82 2.33 11.62
C MET A 56 5.39 3.36 10.55
N PRO A 57 6.21 4.38 10.23
CA PRO A 57 5.96 5.27 9.10
C PRO A 57 5.78 4.49 7.79
N LEU A 58 4.90 4.96 6.91
CA LEU A 58 4.57 4.24 5.67
C LEU A 58 5.67 4.35 4.61
N GLN A 59 6.44 5.45 4.62
CA GLN A 59 7.61 5.67 3.76
C GLN A 59 7.34 5.34 2.28
N VAL A 60 6.28 5.94 1.73
CA VAL A 60 5.92 5.82 0.32
C VAL A 60 6.42 7.04 -0.43
N ASP A 61 7.06 6.84 -1.58
CA ASP A 61 7.71 7.91 -2.35
C ASP A 61 6.70 8.92 -2.89
N SER A 62 5.50 8.45 -3.19
CA SER A 62 4.38 9.27 -3.64
C SER A 62 3.84 10.26 -2.59
N SER A 63 4.23 10.14 -1.31
CA SER A 63 3.79 11.03 -0.24
C SER A 63 4.88 11.28 0.79
N MET A 64 5.66 12.36 0.60
CA MET A 64 6.80 12.73 1.43
C MET A 64 6.48 12.83 2.94
N GLY A 65 5.25 13.20 3.32
CA GLY A 65 4.85 13.28 4.73
C GLY A 65 4.96 11.93 5.46
N THR A 66 4.73 10.83 4.74
CA THR A 66 4.73 9.47 5.28
C THR A 66 6.10 8.95 5.70
N TYR A 67 7.18 9.69 5.40
CA TYR A 67 8.53 9.39 5.87
C TYR A 67 8.76 9.76 7.33
N LYS A 68 8.09 10.81 7.81
CA LYS A 68 8.27 11.36 9.16
C LYS A 68 7.05 11.08 10.03
N GLU A 69 5.86 11.21 9.45
CA GLU A 69 4.61 11.07 10.16
C GLU A 69 4.19 9.60 10.24
N LYS A 70 3.64 9.23 11.40
CA LYS A 70 3.01 7.93 11.62
C LYS A 70 1.52 8.05 11.29
N GLY A 71 0.97 7.01 10.69
CA GLY A 71 -0.45 6.98 10.34
C GLY A 71 -0.69 7.09 8.84
N LEU A 72 -1.97 7.20 8.49
CA LEU A 72 -2.41 7.49 7.13
C LEU A 72 -2.36 9.01 6.87
N PRO A 73 -2.11 9.44 5.62
CA PRO A 73 -2.30 10.82 5.22
C PRO A 73 -3.71 11.35 5.53
N ALA A 74 -3.83 12.65 5.73
CA ALA A 74 -5.11 13.30 6.04
C ALA A 74 -6.14 13.24 4.91
N ALA A 75 -5.73 12.88 3.68
CA ALA A 75 -6.60 12.69 2.52
C ALA A 75 -5.95 11.71 1.51
N PRO A 76 -6.75 11.05 0.65
CA PRO A 76 -6.24 10.31 -0.50
C PRO A 76 -5.38 11.22 -1.40
N ILE A 77 -4.26 10.70 -1.91
CA ILE A 77 -3.33 11.48 -2.75
C ILE A 77 -3.72 11.50 -4.23
N ASN A 78 -4.61 10.61 -4.64
CA ASN A 78 -5.14 10.49 -6.01
C ASN A 78 -6.55 9.85 -5.97
N ASN A 79 -7.16 9.65 -7.14
CA ASN A 79 -8.41 8.89 -7.28
C ASN A 79 -8.10 7.43 -7.62
N PRO A 80 -8.07 6.51 -6.64
CA PRO A 80 -7.62 5.13 -6.87
C PRO A 80 -8.56 4.36 -7.81
N SER A 81 -7.97 3.43 -8.55
CA SER A 81 -8.72 2.47 -9.37
C SER A 81 -9.43 1.43 -8.50
N LEU A 82 -10.39 0.72 -9.09
CA LEU A 82 -11.06 -0.40 -8.41
C LEU A 82 -10.06 -1.49 -8.00
N ALA A 83 -9.01 -1.71 -8.78
CA ALA A 83 -7.97 -2.70 -8.47
C ALA A 83 -7.22 -2.33 -7.18
N SER A 84 -6.87 -1.06 -6.98
CA SER A 84 -6.18 -0.61 -5.77
C SER A 84 -7.08 -0.58 -4.54
N ILE A 85 -8.36 -0.26 -4.73
CA ILE A 85 -9.38 -0.39 -3.67
C ILE A 85 -9.51 -1.85 -3.25
N ASN A 86 -9.66 -2.77 -4.22
CA ASN A 86 -9.79 -4.19 -3.94
C ASN A 86 -8.52 -4.75 -3.27
N ALA A 87 -7.33 -4.35 -3.72
CA ALA A 87 -6.05 -4.71 -3.09
C ALA A 87 -5.97 -4.20 -1.64
N SER A 88 -6.54 -3.04 -1.33
CA SER A 88 -6.55 -2.47 0.02
C SER A 88 -7.54 -3.16 0.96
N ILE A 89 -8.64 -3.71 0.41
CA ILE A 89 -9.64 -4.48 1.16
C ILE A 89 -9.20 -5.94 1.33
N ASN A 90 -8.64 -6.54 0.28
CA ASN A 90 -8.25 -7.95 0.22
C ASN A 90 -6.76 -8.07 -0.15
N PRO A 91 -5.83 -7.63 0.71
CA PRO A 91 -4.41 -7.68 0.43
C PRO A 91 -3.89 -9.12 0.43
N THR A 92 -2.77 -9.37 -0.27
CA THR A 92 -2.10 -10.67 -0.26
C THR A 92 -1.14 -10.71 0.91
N SER A 93 -1.48 -11.52 1.92
CA SER A 93 -0.64 -11.67 3.12
C SER A 93 0.76 -12.13 2.76
N ASN A 94 1.77 -11.43 3.28
CA ASN A 94 3.16 -11.76 3.04
C ASN A 94 4.04 -11.43 4.25
N ALA A 95 5.32 -11.78 4.17
CA ALA A 95 6.31 -11.57 5.24
C ALA A 95 7.23 -10.37 4.97
N TYR A 96 6.97 -9.58 3.93
CA TYR A 96 7.84 -8.47 3.55
C TYR A 96 7.57 -7.25 4.42
N TRP A 97 8.60 -6.46 4.68
CA TRP A 97 8.46 -5.18 5.37
C TRP A 97 8.92 -4.02 4.52
N TYR A 98 9.62 -4.28 3.42
CA TYR A 98 10.19 -3.28 2.53
C TYR A 98 9.96 -3.67 1.08
N PHE A 99 9.88 -2.68 0.22
CA PHE A 99 9.82 -2.84 -1.22
C PHE A 99 10.57 -1.69 -1.90
N ILE A 100 10.98 -1.89 -3.15
CA ILE A 100 11.50 -0.86 -4.05
C ILE A 100 11.02 -1.14 -5.47
N SER A 101 10.88 -0.08 -6.28
CA SER A 101 10.75 -0.22 -7.73
C SER A 101 12.14 -0.12 -8.36
N GLY A 102 12.62 -1.19 -8.99
CA GLY A 102 13.91 -1.19 -9.69
C GLY A 102 13.88 -0.38 -10.98
N ARG A 103 15.06 -0.01 -11.49
CA ARG A 103 15.22 0.67 -12.79
C ARG A 103 14.74 -0.17 -13.97
N ASP A 104 14.71 -1.49 -13.82
CA ASP A 104 14.16 -2.43 -14.79
C ASP A 104 12.62 -2.47 -14.80
N GLY A 105 11.99 -1.65 -13.94
CA GLY A 105 10.56 -1.53 -13.83
C GLY A 105 9.89 -2.57 -12.92
N LYS A 106 10.65 -3.50 -12.33
CA LYS A 106 10.10 -4.56 -11.46
C LYS A 106 10.08 -4.14 -10.00
N MET A 107 9.14 -4.71 -9.24
CA MET A 107 9.08 -4.54 -7.79
C MET A 107 9.95 -5.60 -7.10
N TYR A 108 10.75 -5.17 -6.13
CA TYR A 108 11.57 -6.04 -5.31
C TYR A 108 11.18 -5.91 -3.85
N TYR A 109 10.94 -7.05 -3.20
CA TYR A 109 10.46 -7.11 -1.83
C TYR A 109 11.53 -7.66 -0.89
N ALA A 110 11.50 -7.24 0.38
CA ALA A 110 12.44 -7.65 1.39
C ALA A 110 11.77 -7.78 2.76
N ARG A 111 12.18 -8.80 3.53
CA ARG A 111 11.71 -9.06 4.91
C ARG A 111 12.53 -8.30 5.94
N THR A 112 13.79 -8.02 5.64
CA THR A 112 14.74 -7.36 6.54
C THR A 112 15.34 -6.10 5.90
N LEU A 113 15.89 -5.21 6.74
CA LEU A 113 16.60 -4.03 6.27
C LEU A 113 17.85 -4.39 5.45
N ASP A 114 18.55 -5.46 5.83
CA ASP A 114 19.73 -5.92 5.09
C ASP A 114 19.37 -6.44 3.69
N GLU A 115 18.27 -7.18 3.56
CA GLU A 115 17.73 -7.56 2.24
C GLU A 115 17.34 -6.35 1.42
N HIS A 116 16.69 -5.36 2.04
CA HIS A 116 16.31 -4.12 1.37
C HIS A 116 17.53 -3.34 0.86
N ASN A 117 18.57 -3.19 1.68
CA ASN A 117 19.81 -2.53 1.29
C ASN A 117 20.53 -3.25 0.14
N ARG A 118 20.50 -4.60 0.12
CA ARG A 118 20.99 -5.39 -1.02
C ARG A 118 20.18 -5.13 -2.29
N ASN A 119 18.85 -5.06 -2.18
CA ASN A 119 17.98 -4.74 -3.32
C ASN A 119 18.29 -3.34 -3.86
N ILE A 120 18.47 -2.33 -3.00
CA ILE A 120 18.87 -0.97 -3.42
C ILE A 120 20.19 -1.02 -4.19
N ALA A 121 21.22 -1.67 -3.63
CA ALA A 121 22.54 -1.74 -4.24
C ALA A 121 22.51 -2.45 -5.61
N ARG A 122 21.60 -3.41 -5.80
CA ARG A 122 21.51 -4.23 -7.02
C ARG A 122 20.61 -3.64 -8.09
N TYR A 123 19.51 -2.98 -7.73
CA TYR A 123 18.43 -2.63 -8.64
C TYR A 123 18.18 -1.12 -8.81
N LEU A 124 18.82 -0.28 -7.99
CA LEU A 124 18.72 1.19 -8.07
C LEU A 124 20.03 1.89 -8.43
N ARG A 125 21.15 1.17 -8.46
CA ARG A 125 22.42 1.71 -8.95
C ARG A 125 22.45 1.85 -10.47
#